data_AF-A0A377VBE2-F1
#
_entry.id   AF-A0A377VBE2-F1
#
_cell.length_a   1.000
_cell.length_b   1.000
_cell.length_c   1.000
_cell.angle_alpha   90.00
_cell.angle_beta   90.00
_cell.angle_gamma   90.00
#
_symmetry.space_group_name_H-M   'P 1'
#
loop_
_entity.id
_entity.type
_entity.pdbx_description
1 polymer ?
#
loop_
_entity_poly.entity_id
_entity_poly.type
_entity_poly.pdbx_seq_one_letter_code
_entity_poly.pdbx_strand_id
1 'polypeptide(L)'
;MSLNIHVIKDKILSENWFVLRNMTYELTRADGSVVRHKREVYDRGNGATVLLYNRHKQTVVLVRQFRVATWVNGNHDGMLIETCAGLLDNDEPEACIRKEAVEETGYEVGEVRKLFELFMSPGGRHRGSAFLYRRVQRRAANHQRRRGG
;
A
#
# COMPACT_ATOMS: atom_id res chain seq x y z
N MET A 1 -26.56 0.40 -13.46
CA MET A 1 -27.26 -0.66 -12.70
C MET A 1 -26.29 -1.24 -11.69
N SER A 2 -26.62 -1.20 -10.40
CA SER A 2 -25.83 -1.88 -9.37
C SER A 2 -26.08 -3.38 -9.48
N LEU A 3 -25.03 -4.18 -9.59
CA LEU A 3 -25.12 -5.63 -9.48
C LEU A 3 -25.73 -5.99 -8.10
N ASN A 4 -26.69 -6.91 -8.07
CA ASN A 4 -27.22 -7.41 -6.81
C ASN A 4 -26.29 -8.52 -6.29
N ILE A 5 -25.61 -8.23 -5.18
CA ILE A 5 -24.61 -9.08 -4.54
C ILE A 5 -25.09 -9.37 -3.12
N HIS A 6 -25.25 -10.66 -2.80
CA HIS A 6 -25.64 -11.10 -1.47
C HIS A 6 -24.54 -11.99 -0.85
N VAL A 7 -24.00 -11.58 0.31
CA VAL A 7 -22.98 -12.38 1.01
C VAL A 7 -23.66 -13.49 1.79
N ILE A 8 -23.29 -14.74 1.48
CA ILE A 8 -23.84 -15.94 2.12
C ILE A 8 -23.00 -16.38 3.31
N LYS A 9 -21.67 -16.26 3.18
CA LYS A 9 -20.73 -16.69 4.21
C LYS A 9 -19.44 -15.90 4.14
N ASP A 10 -18.95 -15.45 5.29
CA ASP A 10 -17.61 -14.90 5.48
C ASP A 10 -16.90 -15.74 6.54
N LYS A 11 -15.92 -16.55 6.13
CA LYS A 11 -15.14 -17.41 7.03
C LYS A 11 -13.70 -16.91 7.10
N ILE A 12 -13.21 -16.60 8.30
CA ILE A 12 -11.78 -16.36 8.52
C ILE A 12 -11.02 -17.68 8.34
N LEU A 13 -9.99 -17.65 7.49
CA LEU A 13 -9.04 -18.75 7.26
C LEU A 13 -7.75 -18.56 8.05
N SER A 14 -7.31 -17.31 8.23
CA SER A 14 -6.13 -16.93 9.01
C SER A 14 -6.27 -15.50 9.51
N GLU A 15 -5.77 -15.24 10.72
CA GLU A 15 -5.84 -13.91 11.37
C GLU A 15 -4.58 -13.60 12.19
N ASN A 16 -3.41 -14.06 11.75
CA ASN A 16 -2.16 -13.83 12.48
C ASN A 16 -1.78 -12.34 12.49
N TRP A 17 -1.40 -11.81 11.33
CA TRP A 17 -1.02 -10.40 11.17
C TRP A 17 -2.01 -9.65 10.27
N PHE A 18 -2.40 -10.30 9.16
CA PHE A 18 -3.41 -9.84 8.23
C PHE A 18 -4.52 -10.89 8.15
N VAL A 19 -5.72 -10.46 7.76
CA VAL A 19 -6.88 -11.35 7.75
C VAL A 19 -7.06 -11.98 6.37
N LEU A 20 -7.04 -13.30 6.30
CA LEU A 20 -7.43 -14.07 5.12
C LEU A 20 -8.84 -14.59 5.31
N ARG A 21 -9.74 -14.27 4.38
CA ARG A 21 -11.16 -14.68 4.42
C ARG A 21 -11.49 -15.57 3.23
N ASN A 22 -12.42 -16.49 3.43
CA ASN A 22 -13.08 -17.24 2.37
C ASN A 22 -14.54 -16.76 2.28
N MET A 23 -14.82 -15.96 1.26
CA MET A 23 -16.13 -15.34 1.06
C MET A 23 -16.94 -16.16 0.06
N THR A 24 -18.14 -16.56 0.47
CA THR A 24 -19.17 -17.11 -0.41
C THR A 24 -20.24 -16.04 -0.63
N TYR A 25 -20.51 -15.71 -1.88
CA TYR A 25 -21.52 -14.72 -2.25
C TYR A 25 -22.31 -15.17 -3.47
N GLU A 26 -23.48 -14.60 -3.64
CA GLU A 26 -24.35 -14.79 -4.79
C GLU A 26 -24.42 -13.51 -5.61
N LEU A 27 -24.26 -13.65 -6.92
CA LEU A 27 -24.32 -12.56 -7.89
C LEU A 27 -25.54 -12.78 -8.79
N THR A 28 -26.47 -11.82 -8.80
CA THR A 28 -27.59 -11.84 -9.75
C THR A 28 -27.13 -11.23 -11.07
N ARG A 29 -27.21 -12.01 -12.15
CA ARG A 29 -26.87 -11.58 -13.50
C ARG A 29 -27.99 -10.75 -14.12
N ALA A 30 -27.70 -10.12 -15.26
CA ALA A 30 -28.67 -9.32 -16.00
C ALA A 30 -29.91 -10.12 -16.47
N ASP A 31 -29.76 -11.43 -16.67
CA ASP A 31 -30.86 -12.35 -17.03
C ASP A 31 -31.69 -12.83 -15.83
N GLY A 32 -31.39 -12.35 -14.61
CA GLY A 32 -32.05 -12.76 -13.37
C GLY A 32 -31.52 -14.06 -12.78
N SER A 33 -30.61 -14.77 -13.46
CA SER A 33 -29.98 -15.97 -12.90
C SER A 33 -29.05 -15.61 -11.75
N VAL A 34 -29.06 -16.43 -10.70
CA VAL A 34 -28.20 -16.26 -9.52
C VAL A 34 -27.05 -17.26 -9.59
N VAL A 35 -25.82 -16.77 -9.48
CA VAL A 35 -24.63 -17.61 -9.44
C VAL A 35 -23.90 -17.46 -8.12
N ARG A 36 -23.62 -18.59 -7.50
CA ARG A 36 -22.85 -18.66 -6.26
C ARG A 36 -21.36 -18.74 -6.57
N HIS A 37 -20.59 -17.83 -5.97
CA HIS A 37 -19.15 -17.76 -6.07
C HIS A 37 -18.50 -17.98 -4.69
N LYS A 38 -17.28 -18.49 -4.73
CA LYS A 38 -16.39 -18.62 -3.57
C LYS A 38 -15.04 -18.01 -3.91
N ARG A 39 -14.53 -17.11 -3.07
CA ARG A 39 -13.27 -16.40 -3.28
C ARG A 39 -12.50 -16.26 -1.98
N GLU A 40 -11.19 -16.45 -2.05
CA GLU A 40 -10.30 -16.06 -0.97
C GLU A 40 -9.96 -14.58 -1.12
N VAL A 41 -10.09 -13.84 -0.03
CA VAL A 41 -9.86 -12.40 0.03
C VAL A 41 -8.84 -12.16 1.13
N TYR A 42 -7.65 -11.70 0.72
CA TYR A 42 -6.61 -11.33 1.65
C TYR A 42 -6.67 -9.83 1.94
N ASP A 43 -6.87 -9.49 3.21
CA ASP A 43 -7.03 -8.14 3.71
C ASP A 43 -5.76 -7.69 4.44
N ARG A 44 -4.95 -6.89 3.75
CA ARG A 44 -3.70 -6.31 4.26
C ARG A 44 -3.87 -4.87 4.74
N GLY A 45 -5.10 -4.37 4.78
CA GLY A 45 -5.36 -2.94 4.94
C GLY A 45 -4.99 -2.13 3.71
N ASN A 46 -5.13 -0.81 3.84
CA ASN A 46 -4.81 0.15 2.80
C ASN A 46 -3.42 0.76 3.05
N GLY A 47 -2.80 1.27 1.99
CA GLY A 47 -1.50 1.93 2.10
C GLY A 47 -1.45 3.24 1.31
N ALA A 48 -0.41 4.02 1.57
CA ALA A 48 -0.06 5.22 0.82
C ALA A 48 1.37 5.12 0.30
N THR A 49 1.65 5.74 -0.85
CA THR A 49 3.01 5.89 -1.37
C THR A 49 3.26 7.29 -1.90
N VAL A 50 4.51 7.76 -1.82
CA VAL A 50 4.95 9.05 -2.35
C VAL A 50 6.18 8.92 -3.23
N LEU A 51 6.10 9.54 -4.41
CA LEU A 51 7.29 9.83 -5.21
C LEU A 51 7.82 11.23 -4.86
N LEU A 52 9.06 11.27 -4.38
CA LEU A 52 9.77 12.50 -4.05
C LEU A 52 10.58 12.98 -5.27
N TYR A 53 10.20 14.10 -5.86
CA TYR A 53 10.90 14.66 -7.02
C TYR A 53 11.55 16.02 -6.73
N ASN A 54 12.81 16.17 -7.13
CA ASN A 54 13.54 17.44 -7.09
C ASN A 54 13.65 18.03 -8.50
N ARG A 55 12.92 19.11 -8.76
CA ARG A 55 12.88 19.76 -10.07
C ARG A 55 14.21 20.43 -10.48
N HIS A 56 14.94 20.98 -9.52
CA HIS A 56 16.20 21.70 -9.83
C HIS A 56 17.31 20.73 -10.23
N LYS A 57 17.42 19.60 -9.53
CA LYS A 57 18.40 18.55 -9.82
C LYS A 57 17.90 17.54 -10.85
N GLN A 58 16.61 17.57 -11.18
CA GLN A 58 15.93 16.57 -12.00
C GLN A 58 16.11 15.14 -11.48
N THR A 59 16.12 14.97 -10.16
CA THR A 59 16.32 13.68 -9.50
C THR A 59 15.10 13.24 -8.72
N VAL A 60 14.94 11.92 -8.53
CA VAL A 60 13.97 11.31 -7.62
C VAL A 60 14.67 10.70 -6.41
N VAL A 61 13.94 10.59 -5.30
CA VAL A 61 14.37 9.80 -4.14
C VAL A 61 13.54 8.53 -4.11
N LEU A 62 14.23 7.39 -4.03
CA LEU A 62 13.67 6.06 -3.90
C LEU A 62 14.33 5.36 -2.73
N VAL A 63 13.68 4.32 -2.22
CA VAL A 63 14.20 3.45 -1.16
C VAL A 63 14.55 2.09 -1.72
N ARG A 64 15.47 1.38 -1.07
CA ARG A 64 15.82 0.00 -1.43
C ARG A 64 15.75 -0.87 -0.18
N GLN A 65 14.81 -1.79 -0.14
CA GLN A 65 14.52 -2.62 1.04
C GLN A 65 14.33 -4.10 0.68
N PHE A 66 14.58 -4.99 1.63
CA PHE A 66 14.36 -6.42 1.43
C PHE A 66 12.86 -6.75 1.50
N ARG A 67 12.35 -7.45 0.50
CA ARG A 67 10.96 -7.91 0.39
C ARG A 67 10.92 -9.42 0.20
N VAL A 68 10.62 -10.13 1.28
CA VAL A 68 10.55 -11.62 1.30
C VAL A 68 9.65 -12.18 0.19
N ALA A 69 8.53 -11.54 -0.10
CA ALA A 69 7.59 -11.97 -1.14
C ALA A 69 8.19 -11.93 -2.56
N THR A 70 9.09 -11.00 -2.83
CA THR A 70 9.80 -10.96 -4.13
C THR A 70 10.92 -11.99 -4.17
N TRP A 71 11.61 -12.20 -3.04
CA TRP A 71 12.70 -13.16 -2.94
C TRP A 71 12.23 -14.59 -3.22
N VAL A 72 11.15 -15.02 -2.59
CA VAL A 72 10.55 -16.35 -2.84
C VAL A 72 9.96 -16.49 -4.25
N ASN A 73 9.81 -15.38 -4.98
CA ASN A 73 9.23 -15.33 -6.33
C ASN A 73 10.28 -14.94 -7.40
N GLY A 74 11.56 -15.23 -7.16
CA GLY A 74 12.62 -15.11 -8.17
C GLY A 74 13.47 -13.84 -8.13
N ASN A 75 13.26 -12.93 -7.16
CA ASN A 75 14.17 -11.81 -6.93
C ASN A 75 15.40 -12.27 -6.12
N HIS A 76 16.53 -12.50 -6.78
CA HIS A 76 17.65 -13.25 -6.22
C HIS A 76 18.25 -12.68 -4.92
N ASP A 77 18.29 -11.36 -4.74
CA ASP A 77 18.76 -10.71 -3.50
C ASP A 77 17.61 -10.22 -2.61
N GLY A 78 16.36 -10.36 -3.08
CA GLY A 78 15.15 -9.89 -2.40
C GLY A 78 15.05 -8.38 -2.24
N MET A 79 16.03 -7.61 -2.71
CA MET A 79 16.03 -6.16 -2.59
C MET A 79 15.18 -5.55 -3.69
N LEU A 80 14.24 -4.69 -3.32
CA LEU A 80 13.36 -4.01 -4.26
C LEU A 80 13.58 -2.50 -4.17
N ILE A 81 13.68 -1.85 -5.32
CA ILE A 81 13.67 -0.39 -5.43
C ILE A 81 12.21 0.06 -5.49
N GLU A 82 11.82 0.91 -4.55
CA GLU A 82 10.43 1.32 -4.35
C GLU A 82 10.35 2.84 -4.10
N THR A 83 9.17 3.41 -4.33
CA THR A 83 8.81 4.70 -3.72
C THR A 83 8.63 4.53 -2.23
N CYS A 84 8.82 5.60 -1.46
CA CYS A 84 8.52 5.59 -0.03
C CYS A 84 7.04 5.24 0.17
N ALA A 85 6.73 4.30 1.06
CA ALA A 85 5.38 3.77 1.20
C ALA A 85 5.14 3.16 2.59
N GLY A 86 3.91 3.28 3.08
CA GLY A 86 3.49 2.71 4.36
C GLY A 86 2.04 2.23 4.35
N LEU A 87 1.69 1.43 5.36
CA LEU A 87 0.31 1.11 5.67
C LEU A 87 -0.32 2.31 6.38
N LEU A 88 -1.62 2.51 6.18
CA LEU A 88 -2.32 3.63 6.80
C LEU A 88 -2.39 3.48 8.33
N ASP A 89 -2.57 2.26 8.85
CA ASP A 89 -2.63 1.98 10.31
C ASP A 89 -3.53 2.96 11.11
N ASN A 90 -4.68 3.33 10.53
CA ASN A 90 -5.68 4.31 10.99
C ASN A 90 -5.34 5.80 10.78
N ASP A 91 -4.19 6.12 10.19
CA ASP A 91 -3.87 7.46 9.74
C ASP A 91 -4.60 7.80 8.43
N GLU A 92 -4.88 9.09 8.25
CA GLU A 92 -5.26 9.62 6.94
C GLU A 92 -4.09 9.47 5.95
N PRO A 93 -4.34 9.17 4.66
CA PRO A 93 -3.29 8.90 3.67
C PRO A 93 -2.18 9.95 3.57
N GLU A 94 -2.51 11.23 3.73
CA GLU A 94 -1.52 12.30 3.73
C GLU A 94 -0.67 12.31 5.00
N ALA A 95 -1.26 12.08 6.18
CA ALA A 95 -0.54 12.02 7.44
C ALA A 95 0.44 10.84 7.47
N CYS A 96 -0.04 9.66 7.06
CA CYS A 96 0.76 8.45 6.89
C CYS A 96 2.00 8.73 6.03
N ILE A 97 1.82 9.27 4.82
CA ILE A 97 2.93 9.39 3.88
C ILE A 97 3.95 10.48 4.25
N ARG A 98 3.53 11.50 5.02
CA ARG A 98 4.43 12.51 5.59
C ARG A 98 5.35 11.88 6.64
N LYS A 99 4.80 11.03 7.50
CA LYS A 99 5.55 10.29 8.52
C LYS A 99 6.55 9.33 7.87
N GLU A 100 6.08 8.50 6.94
CA GLU A 100 6.92 7.55 6.22
C GLU A 100 8.05 8.22 5.44
N ALA A 101 7.79 9.37 4.81
CA ALA A 101 8.84 10.12 4.10
C ALA A 101 10.00 10.51 5.03
N VAL A 102 9.72 10.90 6.27
CA VAL A 102 10.74 11.22 7.27
C VAL A 102 11.45 9.95 7.74
N GLU A 103 10.71 8.89 8.04
CA GLU A 103 11.26 7.64 8.58
C GLU A 103 12.15 6.89 7.56
N GLU A 104 11.69 6.71 6.33
CA GLU A 104 12.40 5.93 5.32
C GLU A 104 13.46 6.73 4.56
N THR A 105 13.22 8.03 4.32
CA THR A 105 14.09 8.86 3.45
C THR A 105 14.83 9.97 4.20
N GLY A 106 14.40 10.30 5.42
CA GLY A 106 14.95 11.41 6.20
C GLY A 106 14.57 12.80 5.69
N TYR A 107 13.59 12.90 4.77
CA TYR A 107 13.15 14.17 4.20
C TYR A 107 11.80 14.59 4.77
N GLU A 108 11.74 15.83 5.27
CA GLU A 108 10.47 16.45 5.62
C GLU A 108 9.81 17.00 4.35
N VAL A 109 8.56 16.59 4.13
CA VAL A 109 7.79 16.96 2.96
C VAL A 109 6.78 18.06 3.33
N GLY A 110 6.79 19.17 2.58
CA GLY A 110 5.81 20.26 2.60
C GLY A 110 4.53 19.89 1.84
N GLU A 111 4.11 20.67 0.83
CA GLU A 111 2.86 20.40 0.08
C GLU A 111 2.89 19.10 -0.76
N VAL A 112 2.04 18.13 -0.42
CA VAL A 112 1.84 16.88 -1.18
C VAL A 112 0.63 17.00 -2.12
N ARG A 113 0.72 16.37 -3.29
CA ARG A 113 -0.38 16.31 -4.25
C ARG A 113 -0.87 14.87 -4.40
N LYS A 114 -2.10 14.61 -3.98
CA LYS A 114 -2.78 13.34 -4.28
C LYS A 114 -2.96 13.21 -5.79
N LEU A 115 -2.60 12.06 -6.35
CA LEU A 115 -2.80 11.78 -7.77
C LEU A 115 -4.05 10.93 -8.00
N PHE A 116 -4.09 9.76 -7.38
CA PHE A 116 -5.16 8.78 -7.57
C PHE A 116 -5.16 7.74 -6.44
N GLU A 117 -6.20 6.92 -6.41
CA GLU A 117 -6.31 5.74 -5.56
C GLU A 117 -6.52 4.54 -6.46
N LEU A 118 -5.83 3.43 -6.17
CA LEU A 118 -5.76 2.28 -7.04
C LEU A 118 -5.82 0.97 -6.26
N PHE A 119 -6.44 -0.05 -6.84
CA PHE A 119 -6.32 -1.42 -6.35
C PHE A 119 -5.10 -2.07 -7.00
N MET A 120 -4.06 -2.36 -6.21
CA MET A 120 -2.82 -2.97 -6.72
C MET A 120 -3.01 -4.44 -7.11
N SER A 121 -3.96 -5.11 -6.44
CA SER A 121 -4.35 -6.49 -6.73
C SER A 121 -5.83 -6.68 -6.38
N PRO A 122 -6.75 -6.49 -7.34
CA PRO A 122 -8.20 -6.50 -7.08
C PRO A 122 -8.77 -7.89 -6.73
N GLY A 123 -7.94 -8.94 -6.77
CA GLY A 123 -8.27 -10.25 -6.19
C GLY A 123 -8.21 -10.26 -4.65
N GLY A 124 -7.50 -9.32 -4.04
CA GLY A 124 -7.46 -9.08 -2.59
C GLY A 124 -8.14 -7.75 -2.22
N ARG A 125 -8.28 -7.48 -0.92
CA ARG A 125 -8.91 -6.25 -0.42
C ARG A 125 -7.92 -5.08 -0.30
N HIS A 126 -6.81 -5.08 -1.04
CA HIS A 126 -5.77 -4.08 -0.87
C HIS A 126 -5.98 -2.88 -1.80
N ARG A 127 -6.29 -1.71 -1.22
CA ARG A 127 -6.37 -0.42 -1.90
C ARG A 127 -5.18 0.44 -1.52
N GLY A 128 -4.40 0.85 -2.52
CA GLY A 128 -3.31 1.81 -2.38
C GLY A 128 -3.77 3.22 -2.74
N SER A 129 -3.24 4.23 -2.06
CA SER A 129 -3.35 5.63 -2.44
C SER A 129 -2.00 6.13 -2.94
N ALA A 130 -1.96 6.76 -4.11
CA ALA A 130 -0.74 7.27 -4.71
C ALA A 130 -0.67 8.80 -4.62
N PHE A 131 0.44 9.28 -4.07
CA PHE A 131 0.75 10.70 -3.93
C PHE A 131 2.00 11.04 -4.74
N LEU A 132 2.02 12.25 -5.29
CA LEU A 132 3.20 12.86 -5.85
C LEU A 132 3.60 14.04 -4.99
N TYR A 133 4.87 14.09 -4.63
CA TYR A 133 5.42 15.22 -3.89
C TYR A 133 6.41 15.99 -4.75
N ARG A 134 6.19 17.30 -4.83
CA ARG A 134 6.82 18.16 -5.84
C ARG A 134 8.01 18.97 -5.33
N ARG A 135 8.40 18.90 -4.06
CA ARG A 135 9.50 19.74 -3.56
C ARG A 135 10.27 19.15 -2.40
N VAL A 136 11.22 18.25 -2.64
CA VAL A 136 12.11 17.75 -1.56
C VAL A 136 12.78 18.94 -0.84
N GLN A 137 12.29 19.30 0.36
CA GLN A 137 12.96 20.26 1.24
C GLN A 137 13.84 19.48 2.22
N ARG A 138 14.83 20.18 2.75
CA ARG A 138 16.04 19.69 3.43
C ARG A 138 15.86 18.36 4.19
N ARG A 139 16.89 17.50 4.07
CA ARG A 139 17.08 16.36 4.96
C ARG A 139 17.01 16.86 6.40
N ALA A 140 16.17 16.24 7.24
CA ALA A 140 16.10 16.59 8.65
C ALA A 140 17.50 16.51 9.25
N ALA A 141 17.90 17.52 10.03
CA ALA A 141 19.24 17.56 10.62
C ALA A 141 19.45 16.29 11.48
N ASN A 142 20.53 15.56 11.19
CA ASN A 142 20.90 14.30 11.85
C ASN A 142 20.62 14.30 13.35
N HIS A 143 19.77 13.38 13.82
CA HIS A 143 19.86 12.91 15.20
C HIS A 143 21.11 12.02 15.30
N GLN A 144 22.20 12.59 15.82
CA GLN A 144 23.36 11.81 16.22
C GLN A 144 22.97 10.82 17.34
N ARG A 145 23.50 9.59 17.24
CA ARG A 145 23.54 8.46 18.21
C ARG A 145 22.30 7.55 18.15
N ARG A 146 22.46 6.26 17.87
CA ARG A 146 23.26 5.29 18.67
C ARG A 146 24.15 4.38 17.82
N ARG A 147 25.46 4.50 18.03
CA ARG A 147 26.38 3.35 18.04
C ARG A 147 26.11 2.57 19.33
N GLY A 148 26.12 1.24 19.28
CA GLY A 148 26.35 0.38 20.45
C GLY A 148 25.59 -0.94 20.40
N GLY A 149 26.33 -2.05 20.39
CA GLY A 149 25.86 -3.42 20.60
C GLY A 149 26.20 -4.35 19.46
#